data_AF-A0A9D4JGV6-F1
#
_entry.id   AF-A0A9D4JGV6-F1
#
_cell.length_a   1.000
_cell.length_b   1.000
_cell.length_c   1.000
_cell.angle_alpha   90.00
_cell.angle_beta   90.00
_cell.angle_gamma   90.00
#
_symmetry.space_group_name_H-M   'P 1'
#
loop_
_entity.id
_entity.type
_entity.pdbx_description
1 polymer ?
#
loop_
_entity_poly.entity_id
_entity_poly.type
_entity_poly.pdbx_seq_one_letter_code
_entity_poly.pdbx_strand_id
1 'polypeptide(L)'
;MRKKDEVFIIVKNDFLLSTYAKSLLEEGKEHSDTSWTVRLLAKLLISIREVSNCESYSWMALIITEHWNEIIHGVKTLSEFTFSESGIIVEKPNIALKCCQGIKGLIAAAEGIALRQNDDVLLKKIEKMFKMYDGEWAKISKHCNNSIRTKKEDQVELLPLTSDITKLKEKTVTEIKS
;
A
#
# COMPACT_ATOMS: atom_id res chain seq x y z
N MET A 1 24.79 -18.31 -1.87
CA MET A 1 23.85 -17.68 -2.83
C MET A 1 22.46 -17.69 -2.19
N ARG A 2 21.94 -16.55 -1.72
CA ARG A 2 20.61 -16.51 -1.06
C ARG A 2 19.52 -16.88 -2.09
N LYS A 3 18.62 -17.80 -1.72
CA LYS A 3 17.44 -18.17 -2.52
C LYS A 3 16.70 -16.87 -2.86
N LYS A 4 16.45 -16.61 -4.13
CA LYS A 4 15.74 -15.38 -4.56
C LYS A 4 14.30 -15.50 -4.05
N ASP A 5 13.88 -14.51 -3.29
CA ASP A 5 12.52 -14.38 -2.76
C ASP A 5 11.52 -14.26 -3.92
N GLU A 6 10.31 -14.79 -3.75
CA GLU A 6 9.24 -14.77 -4.77
C GLU A 6 8.94 -13.35 -5.24
N VAL A 7 8.95 -12.40 -4.31
CA VAL A 7 8.82 -10.96 -4.58
C VAL A 7 9.85 -10.50 -5.61
N PHE A 8 11.11 -10.94 -5.50
CA PHE A 8 12.16 -10.57 -6.44
C PHE A 8 11.89 -11.12 -7.85
N ILE A 9 11.35 -12.34 -7.94
CA ILE A 9 11.00 -12.97 -9.22
C ILE A 9 9.89 -12.18 -9.91
N ILE A 10 8.84 -11.80 -9.17
CA ILE A 10 7.73 -11.00 -9.69
C ILE A 10 8.21 -9.64 -10.18
N VAL A 11 8.98 -8.91 -9.37
CA VAL A 11 9.51 -7.59 -9.74
C VAL A 11 10.30 -7.65 -11.04
N LYS A 12 11.08 -8.71 -11.24
CA LYS A 12 11.90 -8.88 -12.45
C LYS A 12 11.07 -9.23 -13.69
N ASN A 13 10.01 -10.02 -13.53
CA ASN A 13 9.28 -10.61 -14.65
C ASN A 13 8.04 -9.81 -15.06
N ASP A 14 7.46 -9.01 -14.16
CA ASP A 14 6.30 -8.19 -14.49
C ASP A 14 6.73 -6.93 -15.27
N PHE A 15 6.27 -6.85 -16.52
CA PHE A 15 6.61 -5.78 -17.44
C PHE A 15 6.14 -4.41 -16.97
N LEU A 16 4.95 -4.33 -16.37
CA LEU A 16 4.36 -3.06 -15.96
C LEU A 16 5.04 -2.53 -14.71
N LEU A 17 5.36 -3.40 -13.73
CA LEU A 17 6.20 -3.02 -12.58
C LEU A 17 7.56 -2.50 -13.02
N SER A 18 8.20 -3.15 -13.99
CA SER A 18 9.48 -2.70 -14.52
C SER A 18 9.38 -1.34 -15.23
N THR A 19 8.29 -1.10 -15.95
CA THR A 19 8.02 0.19 -16.61
C THR A 19 7.79 1.29 -15.58
N TYR A 20 6.98 1.02 -14.57
CA TYR A 20 6.74 1.97 -13.48
C TYR A 20 7.98 2.24 -12.63
N ALA A 21 8.81 1.24 -12.38
CA ALA A 21 10.09 1.43 -11.69
C ALA A 21 11.01 2.40 -12.44
N LYS A 22 11.05 2.33 -13.77
CA LYS A 22 11.82 3.27 -14.59
C LYS A 22 11.26 4.68 -14.52
N SER A 23 9.94 4.84 -14.61
CA SER A 23 9.33 6.18 -14.52
C SER A 23 9.60 6.84 -13.17
N LEU A 24 9.56 6.10 -12.06
CA LEU A 24 9.91 6.64 -10.74
C LEU A 24 11.36 7.14 -10.68
N LEU A 25 12.30 6.40 -11.28
CA LEU A 25 13.71 6.83 -11.33
C LEU A 25 13.91 8.04 -12.25
N GLU A 26 13.19 8.11 -13.37
CA GLU A 26 13.19 9.27 -14.28
C GLU A 26 12.59 10.53 -13.60
N GLU A 27 11.61 10.35 -12.72
CA GLU A 27 11.06 11.41 -11.85
C GLU A 27 12.03 11.83 -10.72
N GLY A 28 13.19 11.17 -10.59
CA GLY A 28 14.21 11.48 -9.60
C GLY A 28 13.97 10.87 -8.22
N LYS A 29 13.12 9.83 -8.11
CA LYS A 29 12.98 9.08 -6.85
C LYS A 29 14.26 8.32 -6.52
N GLU A 30 14.56 8.23 -5.23
CA GLU A 30 15.69 7.42 -4.78
C GLU A 30 15.50 5.93 -5.12
N HIS A 31 16.61 5.22 -5.30
CA HIS A 31 16.60 3.78 -5.54
C HIS A 31 15.97 3.00 -4.38
N SER A 32 16.20 3.44 -3.14
CA SER A 32 15.61 2.89 -1.91
C SER A 32 14.08 2.93 -1.97
N ASP A 33 13.52 4.11 -2.22
CA ASP A 33 12.08 4.36 -2.30
C ASP A 33 11.43 3.64 -3.47
N THR A 34 12.07 3.70 -4.64
CA THR A 34 11.61 2.97 -5.83
C THR A 34 11.57 1.48 -5.52
N SER A 35 12.64 0.94 -4.95
CA SER A 35 12.72 -0.48 -4.65
C SER A 35 11.71 -0.92 -3.60
N TRP A 36 11.46 -0.08 -2.59
CA TRP A 36 10.43 -0.32 -1.60
C TRP A 36 9.04 -0.35 -2.26
N THR A 37 8.75 0.60 -3.14
CA THR A 37 7.45 0.74 -3.82
C THR A 37 7.16 -0.45 -4.73
N VAL A 38 8.12 -0.82 -5.58
CA VAL A 38 7.93 -1.91 -6.56
C VAL A 38 7.83 -3.26 -5.84
N ARG A 39 8.57 -3.46 -4.73
CA ARG A 39 8.41 -4.64 -3.87
C ARG A 39 7.06 -4.69 -3.16
N LEU A 40 6.54 -3.55 -2.71
CA LEU A 40 5.20 -3.51 -2.13
C LEU A 40 4.15 -3.92 -3.16
N LEU A 41 4.23 -3.39 -4.38
CA LEU A 41 3.31 -3.76 -5.46
C LEU A 41 3.45 -5.22 -5.88
N ALA A 42 4.65 -5.80 -5.82
CA ALA A 42 4.82 -7.24 -6.02
C ALA A 42 4.18 -8.07 -4.90
N LYS A 43 4.31 -7.66 -3.63
CA LYS A 43 3.60 -8.31 -2.51
C LYS A 43 2.08 -8.21 -2.64
N LEU A 44 1.60 -7.07 -3.12
CA LEU A 44 0.18 -6.89 -3.41
C LEU A 44 -0.28 -7.84 -4.52
N LEU A 45 0.50 -8.01 -5.59
CA LEU A 45 0.18 -8.98 -6.64
C LEU A 45 0.10 -10.41 -6.08
N ILE A 46 1.02 -10.81 -5.20
CA ILE A 46 0.94 -12.11 -4.51
C ILE A 46 -0.37 -12.23 -3.74
N SER A 47 -0.70 -11.24 -2.91
CA SER A 47 -1.94 -11.24 -2.13
C SER A 47 -3.18 -11.33 -3.01
N ILE A 48 -3.21 -10.65 -4.17
CA ILE A 48 -4.31 -10.74 -5.13
C ILE A 48 -4.41 -12.16 -5.71
N ARG A 49 -3.29 -12.77 -6.09
CA ARG A 49 -3.25 -14.14 -6.64
C ARG A 49 -3.74 -15.17 -5.64
N GLU A 50 -3.36 -15.03 -4.37
CA GLU A 50 -3.82 -15.90 -3.27
C GLU A 50 -5.34 -15.78 -3.07
N VAL A 51 -5.85 -14.54 -2.99
CA VAL A 51 -7.27 -14.26 -2.77
C VAL A 51 -8.14 -14.76 -3.93
N SER A 52 -7.67 -14.60 -5.16
CA SER A 52 -8.39 -14.96 -6.38
C SER A 52 -8.14 -16.40 -6.83
N ASN A 53 -7.24 -17.12 -6.16
CA ASN A 53 -6.74 -18.43 -6.55
C ASN A 53 -6.28 -18.49 -8.02
N CYS A 54 -5.58 -17.44 -8.47
CA CYS A 54 -5.15 -17.27 -9.87
C CYS A 54 -3.70 -16.82 -9.96
N GLU A 55 -2.75 -17.77 -10.03
CA GLU A 55 -1.31 -17.48 -10.08
C GLU A 55 -0.88 -16.74 -11.37
N SER A 56 -1.65 -16.85 -12.44
CA SER A 56 -1.32 -16.26 -13.75
C SER A 56 -1.55 -14.75 -13.83
N TYR A 57 -2.15 -14.12 -12.82
CA TYR A 57 -2.40 -12.68 -12.87
C TYR A 57 -1.11 -11.88 -12.96
N SER A 58 -1.05 -10.94 -13.90
CA SER A 58 -0.04 -9.90 -14.00
C SER A 58 -0.69 -8.53 -13.78
N TRP A 59 0.09 -7.50 -13.48
CA TRP A 59 -0.47 -6.16 -13.32
C TRP A 59 -1.16 -5.64 -14.59
N MET A 60 -0.59 -5.95 -15.76
CA MET A 60 -1.21 -5.58 -17.04
C MET A 60 -2.55 -6.29 -17.23
N ALA A 61 -2.66 -7.58 -16.89
CA ALA A 61 -3.93 -8.28 -16.93
C ALA A 61 -4.94 -7.60 -16.01
N LEU A 62 -4.60 -7.43 -14.73
CA LEU A 62 -5.47 -6.87 -13.69
C LEU A 62 -6.01 -5.46 -14.02
N ILE A 63 -5.24 -4.62 -14.70
CA ILE A 63 -5.67 -3.26 -15.10
C ILE A 63 -6.60 -3.28 -16.32
N ILE A 64 -6.45 -4.26 -17.21
CA ILE A 64 -7.20 -4.36 -18.47
C ILE A 64 -8.53 -5.10 -18.29
N THR A 65 -8.54 -6.05 -17.36
CA THR A 65 -9.70 -6.83 -16.97
C THR A 65 -10.44 -6.13 -15.83
N GLU A 66 -11.75 -6.29 -15.74
CA GLU A 66 -12.59 -5.71 -14.68
C GLU A 66 -12.34 -6.34 -13.28
N HIS A 67 -11.12 -6.81 -12.99
CA HIS A 67 -10.68 -7.42 -11.74
C HIS A 67 -10.41 -6.40 -10.63
N TRP A 68 -11.19 -5.32 -10.61
CA TRP A 68 -11.03 -4.24 -9.64
C TRP A 68 -11.33 -4.71 -8.22
N ASN A 69 -12.32 -5.59 -8.06
CA ASN A 69 -12.70 -6.12 -6.76
C ASN A 69 -11.58 -6.95 -6.14
N GLU A 70 -10.84 -7.69 -6.96
CA GLU A 70 -9.69 -8.51 -6.57
C GLU A 70 -8.52 -7.63 -6.14
N ILE A 71 -8.26 -6.52 -6.84
CA ILE A 71 -7.28 -5.51 -6.42
C ILE A 71 -7.65 -4.94 -5.06
N ILE A 72 -8.90 -4.52 -4.89
CA ILE A 72 -9.39 -3.93 -3.63
C ILE A 72 -9.32 -4.95 -2.49
N HIS A 73 -9.70 -6.20 -2.75
CA HIS A 73 -9.60 -7.26 -1.75
C HIS A 73 -8.14 -7.53 -1.38
N GLY A 74 -7.23 -7.62 -2.36
CA GLY A 74 -5.80 -7.77 -2.09
C GLY A 74 -5.22 -6.62 -1.26
N VAL A 75 -5.62 -5.36 -1.52
CA VAL A 75 -5.22 -4.21 -0.69
C VAL A 75 -5.73 -4.36 0.74
N LYS A 76 -7.01 -4.74 0.90
CA LYS A 76 -7.63 -4.94 2.23
C LYS A 76 -6.95 -6.06 3.01
N THR A 77 -6.63 -7.16 2.36
CA THR A 77 -5.93 -8.31 2.96
C THR A 77 -4.51 -7.92 3.37
N LEU A 78 -3.72 -7.34 2.47
CA LEU A 78 -2.32 -6.95 2.75
C LEU A 78 -2.21 -5.89 3.87
N SER A 79 -3.24 -5.04 3.99
CA SER A 79 -3.28 -3.94 4.94
C SER A 79 -4.04 -4.28 6.23
N GLU A 80 -4.55 -5.51 6.34
CA GLU A 80 -5.27 -6.05 7.51
C GLU A 80 -6.50 -5.21 7.89
N PHE A 81 -7.42 -5.07 6.93
CA PHE A 81 -8.73 -4.47 7.17
C PHE A 81 -9.60 -5.41 8.00
N THR A 82 -10.08 -4.94 9.15
CA THR A 82 -10.99 -5.68 10.03
C THR A 82 -12.28 -4.91 10.22
N PHE A 83 -13.41 -5.63 10.17
CA PHE A 83 -14.73 -5.10 10.49
C PHE A 83 -15.03 -5.41 11.95
N SER A 84 -15.32 -4.36 12.73
CA SER A 84 -15.69 -4.45 14.14
C SER A 84 -16.99 -3.68 14.39
N GLU A 85 -17.57 -3.84 15.58
CA GLU A 85 -18.79 -3.13 15.98
C GLU A 85 -18.61 -1.59 15.97
N SER A 86 -17.39 -1.10 16.23
CA SER A 86 -17.03 0.32 16.18
C SER A 86 -16.68 0.83 14.77
N GLY A 87 -16.75 -0.04 13.76
CA GLY A 87 -16.49 0.27 12.36
C GLY A 87 -15.28 -0.47 11.78
N ILE A 88 -14.74 0.08 10.69
CA ILE A 88 -13.60 -0.49 9.96
C ILE A 88 -12.29 -0.01 10.58
N ILE A 89 -11.46 -0.95 11.00
CA ILE A 89 -10.11 -0.71 11.51
C ILE A 89 -9.10 -1.19 10.46
N VAL A 90 -8.08 -0.37 10.21
CA VAL A 90 -6.99 -0.68 9.30
C VAL A 90 -5.70 -0.78 10.12
N GLU A 91 -5.13 -1.97 10.23
CA GLU A 91 -3.94 -2.15 11.05
C GLU A 91 -2.70 -1.52 10.43
N LYS A 92 -2.56 -1.63 9.11
CA LYS A 92 -1.42 -1.11 8.34
C LYS A 92 -1.85 -0.03 7.35
N PRO A 93 -2.35 1.14 7.84
CA PRO A 93 -2.95 2.16 6.98
C PRO A 93 -1.93 2.78 6.00
N ASN A 94 -0.67 2.91 6.40
CA ASN A 94 0.39 3.39 5.52
C ASN A 94 0.68 2.45 4.35
N ILE A 95 0.49 1.13 4.54
CA ILE A 95 0.64 0.16 3.45
C ILE A 95 -0.50 0.35 2.44
N ALA A 96 -1.74 0.42 2.90
CA ALA A 96 -2.89 0.70 2.04
C ALA A 96 -2.72 1.99 1.23
N LEU A 97 -2.33 3.10 1.89
CA LEU A 97 -2.11 4.39 1.24
C LEU A 97 -1.04 4.31 0.15
N LYS A 98 0.08 3.66 0.43
CA LYS A 98 1.17 3.52 -0.54
C LYS A 98 0.86 2.52 -1.65
N CYS A 99 0.12 1.44 -1.37
CA CYS A 99 -0.40 0.53 -2.40
C CYS A 99 -1.21 1.30 -3.43
N CYS A 100 -2.08 2.21 -3.00
CA CYS A 100 -2.97 2.88 -3.94
C CYS A 100 -2.30 4.00 -4.72
N GLN A 101 -1.36 4.74 -4.11
CA GLN A 101 -0.46 5.59 -4.88
C GLN A 101 0.29 4.80 -5.96
N GLY A 102 0.80 3.62 -5.60
CA GLY A 102 1.48 2.74 -6.54
C GLY A 102 0.55 2.18 -7.64
N ILE A 103 -0.67 1.77 -7.30
CA ILE A 103 -1.68 1.34 -8.29
C ILE A 103 -1.99 2.46 -9.26
N LYS A 104 -2.20 3.70 -8.79
CA LYS A 104 -2.42 4.85 -9.66
C LYS A 104 -1.26 5.05 -10.63
N GLY A 105 -0.03 4.90 -10.12
CA GLY A 105 1.18 4.93 -10.94
C GLY A 105 1.24 3.82 -11.99
N LEU A 106 0.82 2.60 -11.65
CA LEU A 106 0.73 1.49 -12.61
C LEU A 106 -0.32 1.74 -13.70
N ILE A 107 -1.49 2.28 -13.34
CA ILE A 107 -2.54 2.65 -14.32
C ILE A 107 -1.99 3.73 -15.27
N ALA A 108 -1.32 4.76 -14.75
CA ALA A 108 -0.69 5.79 -15.57
C ALA A 108 0.43 5.24 -16.48
N ALA A 109 1.24 4.31 -15.97
CA ALA A 109 2.25 3.63 -16.78
C ALA A 109 1.62 2.82 -17.92
N ALA A 110 0.51 2.12 -17.65
CA ALA A 110 -0.26 1.40 -18.66
C ALA A 110 -0.86 2.34 -19.71
N GLU A 111 -1.36 3.51 -19.28
CA GLU A 111 -1.86 4.55 -20.18
C GLU A 111 -0.78 5.03 -21.14
N GLY A 112 0.41 5.35 -20.61
CA GLY A 112 1.55 5.74 -21.44
C GLY A 112 1.98 4.66 -22.44
N ILE A 113 1.86 3.37 -22.08
CA ILE A 113 2.09 2.26 -23.01
C ILE A 113 1.03 2.26 -24.12
N ALA A 114 -0.24 2.36 -23.76
CA ALA A 114 -1.37 2.34 -24.69
C ALA A 114 -1.31 3.52 -25.68
N LEU A 115 -0.99 4.73 -25.20
CA LEU A 115 -0.80 5.93 -26.02
C LEU A 115 0.32 5.74 -27.05
N ARG A 116 1.48 5.20 -26.63
CA ARG A 116 2.61 4.94 -27.54
C ARG A 116 2.29 3.88 -28.60
N GLN A 117 1.38 2.97 -28.29
CA GLN A 117 0.96 1.90 -29.21
C GLN A 117 -0.23 2.31 -30.09
N ASN A 118 -0.83 3.47 -29.85
CA ASN A 118 -2.11 3.89 -30.46
C ASN A 118 -3.22 2.83 -30.26
N ASP A 119 -3.28 2.23 -29.08
CA ASP A 119 -4.31 1.23 -28.75
C ASP A 119 -5.51 1.89 -28.05
N ASP A 120 -6.46 2.36 -28.86
CA ASP A 120 -7.68 3.02 -28.38
C ASP A 120 -8.59 2.11 -27.55
N VAL A 121 -8.53 0.79 -27.76
CA VAL A 121 -9.33 -0.17 -27.00
C VAL A 121 -8.78 -0.28 -25.58
N LEU A 122 -7.46 -0.37 -25.46
CA LEU A 122 -6.76 -0.38 -24.18
C LEU A 122 -6.94 0.95 -23.43
N LEU A 123 -6.84 2.09 -24.13
CA LEU A 123 -7.08 3.41 -23.53
C LEU A 123 -8.46 3.52 -22.89
N LYS A 124 -9.51 3.10 -23.61
CA LYS A 124 -10.89 3.11 -23.06
C LYS A 124 -11.03 2.25 -21.80
N LYS A 125 -10.31 1.13 -21.71
CA LYS A 125 -10.32 0.28 -20.50
C LYS A 125 -9.61 0.96 -19.35
N ILE A 126 -8.46 1.58 -19.62
CA ILE A 126 -7.69 2.33 -18.62
C ILE A 126 -8.45 3.56 -18.10
N GLU A 127 -9.17 4.28 -18.96
CA GLU A 127 -10.04 5.39 -18.55
C GLU A 127 -11.14 4.94 -17.58
N LYS A 128 -11.78 3.79 -17.86
CA LYS A 128 -12.76 3.19 -16.95
C LYS A 128 -12.10 2.82 -15.62
N MET A 129 -10.90 2.28 -15.67
CA MET A 129 -10.11 1.90 -14.51
C MET A 129 -9.78 3.11 -13.62
N PHE A 130 -9.39 4.24 -14.19
CA PHE A 130 -9.19 5.49 -13.45
C PHE A 130 -10.47 5.98 -12.76
N LYS A 131 -11.62 5.90 -13.43
CA LYS A 131 -12.92 6.27 -12.83
C LYS A 131 -13.26 5.37 -11.65
N MET A 132 -13.01 4.06 -11.76
CA MET A 132 -13.19 3.11 -10.65
C MET A 132 -12.23 3.42 -9.49
N TYR A 133 -10.98 3.74 -9.81
CA TYR A 133 -9.97 4.16 -8.83
C TYR A 133 -10.44 5.34 -7.99
N ASP A 134 -10.87 6.43 -8.64
CA ASP A 134 -11.25 7.66 -7.92
C ASP A 134 -12.48 7.45 -7.01
N GLY A 135 -13.43 6.60 -7.41
CA GLY A 135 -14.64 6.30 -6.64
C GLY A 135 -14.40 5.48 -5.37
N GLU A 136 -13.53 4.47 -5.43
CA GLU A 136 -13.25 3.60 -4.28
C GLU A 136 -12.15 4.14 -3.38
N TRP A 137 -11.17 4.86 -3.95
CA TRP A 137 -10.00 5.26 -3.19
C TRP A 137 -10.29 6.27 -2.09
N ALA A 138 -11.28 7.14 -2.30
CA ALA A 138 -11.74 8.08 -1.27
C ALA A 138 -12.22 7.35 0.00
N LYS A 139 -12.88 6.19 -0.16
CA LYS A 139 -13.38 5.39 0.97
C LYS A 139 -12.23 4.76 1.73
N ILE A 140 -11.30 4.10 1.03
CA ILE A 140 -10.15 3.43 1.66
C ILE A 140 -9.28 4.46 2.39
N SER A 141 -8.98 5.59 1.76
CA SER A 141 -8.20 6.68 2.38
C SER A 141 -8.86 7.19 3.66
N LYS A 142 -10.19 7.36 3.65
CA LYS A 142 -10.95 7.78 4.85
C LYS A 142 -10.79 6.77 6.00
N HIS A 143 -10.91 5.48 5.72
CA HIS A 143 -10.71 4.44 6.74
C HIS A 143 -9.27 4.44 7.27
N CYS A 144 -8.27 4.53 6.40
CA CYS A 144 -6.87 4.62 6.80
C CYS A 144 -6.60 5.83 7.70
N ASN A 145 -7.08 7.01 7.31
CA ASN A 145 -6.90 8.24 8.09
C ASN A 145 -7.60 8.19 9.44
N ASN A 146 -8.80 7.59 9.50
CA ASN A 146 -9.49 7.37 10.76
C ASN A 146 -8.67 6.46 11.68
N SER A 147 -8.17 5.31 11.18
CA SER A 147 -7.36 4.40 11.99
C SER A 147 -6.03 5.02 12.44
N ILE A 148 -5.40 5.86 11.59
CA ILE A 148 -4.20 6.64 11.99
C ILE A 148 -4.55 7.60 13.14
N ARG A 149 -5.68 8.31 13.03
CA ARG A 149 -6.11 9.25 14.06
C ARG A 149 -6.40 8.55 15.38
N THR A 150 -7.18 7.47 15.36
CA THR A 150 -7.51 6.69 16.56
C THR A 150 -6.24 6.14 17.23
N LYS A 151 -5.31 5.55 16.46
CA LYS A 151 -4.02 5.09 17.01
C LYS A 151 -3.21 6.22 17.67
N LYS A 152 -3.31 7.45 17.15
CA LYS A 152 -2.64 8.62 17.73
C LYS A 152 -3.34 9.09 19.01
N GLU A 153 -4.67 9.07 19.04
CA GLU A 153 -5.47 9.41 20.23
C GLU A 153 -5.21 8.41 21.36
N ASP A 154 -5.23 7.10 21.06
CA ASP A 154 -4.93 6.03 22.02
C ASP A 154 -3.51 6.14 22.62
N GLN A 155 -2.53 6.61 21.83
CA GLN A 155 -1.16 6.83 22.31
C GLN A 155 -1.03 8.03 23.26
N VAL A 156 -1.91 9.04 23.12
CA VAL A 156 -1.87 10.26 23.95
C VAL A 156 -2.53 10.05 25.31
N GLU A 157 -3.38 9.04 25.46
CA GLU A 157 -4.09 8.73 26.72
C GLU A 157 -3.26 7.98 27.78
N LEU A 158 -1.98 7.66 27.53
CA LEU A 158 -1.07 7.19 28.57
C LEU A 158 -0.54 8.36 29.41
N LEU A 159 -1.42 8.96 30.22
CA LEU A 159 -0.98 9.84 31.31
C LEU A 159 -0.25 8.97 32.36
N PRO A 160 0.98 9.32 32.76
CA PRO A 160 1.67 8.59 33.80
C PRO A 160 0.83 8.59 35.07
N LEU A 161 0.65 7.42 35.69
CA LEU A 161 -0.09 7.33 36.94
C LEU A 161 0.65 8.15 38.00
N THR A 162 -0.08 8.69 38.98
CA THR A 162 0.51 9.42 40.10
C THR A 162 1.64 8.64 40.77
N SER A 163 1.52 7.30 40.82
CA SER A 163 2.56 6.39 41.31
C SER A 163 3.86 6.44 40.50
N ASP A 164 3.78 6.62 39.19
CA ASP A 164 4.95 6.69 38.31
C ASP A 164 5.67 8.04 38.48
N ILE A 165 4.90 9.11 38.70
CA ILE A 165 5.43 10.44 39.04
C ILE A 165 6.12 10.42 40.41
N THR A 166 5.53 9.73 41.41
CA THR A 166 6.14 9.61 42.75
C THR A 166 7.44 8.81 42.70
N LYS A 167 7.49 7.68 41.99
CA LYS A 167 8.72 6.89 41.82
C LYS A 167 9.83 7.68 41.10
N LEU A 168 9.46 8.53 40.14
CA LEU A 168 10.41 9.40 39.44
C LEU A 168 10.99 10.46 40.40
N LYS A 169 10.16 11.07 41.25
CA LYS A 169 10.61 12.04 42.27
C LYS A 169 11.53 11.40 43.31
N GLU A 170 11.25 10.18 43.73
CA GLU A 170 12.10 9.47 44.69
C GLU A 170 13.49 9.18 44.11
N LYS A 171 13.56 8.71 42.85
CA LYS A 171 14.84 8.47 42.18
C LYS A 171 15.68 9.73 41.99
N THR A 172 15.09 10.83 41.52
CA THR A 172 15.84 12.08 41.31
C THR A 172 16.35 12.70 42.60
N VAL A 173 15.61 12.57 43.71
CA VAL A 173 16.07 13.01 45.04
C VAL A 173 17.23 12.16 45.57
N THR A 174 17.34 10.90 45.14
CA THR A 174 18.41 10.00 45.56
C THR A 174 19.71 10.27 44.79
N GLU A 175 19.62 10.57 43.49
CA GLU A 175 20.77 10.90 42.63
C GLU A 175 21.39 12.28 42.92
N ILE A 176 20.61 13.24 43.43
CA ILE A 176 21.12 14.57 43.85
C ILE A 176 21.87 14.48 45.20
N LYS A 177 21.69 13.39 45.95
CA LYS A 177 22.29 13.18 47.28
C LYS A 177 23.54 12.28 47.26
N SER A 178 23.92 11.73 46.10
CA SER A 178 25.18 11.00 45.91
C SER A 178 26.22 11.88 45.25
#